data_AF-A0A4R5XIY9-F1
#
_entry.id   AF-A0A4R5XIY9-F1
#
_cell.length_a   1.000
_cell.length_b   1.000
_cell.length_c   1.000
_cell.angle_alpha   90.00
_cell.angle_beta   90.00
_cell.angle_gamma   90.00
#
_symmetry.space_group_name_H-M   'P 1'
#
loop_
_entity.id
_entity.type
_entity.pdbx_description
1 polymer ?
#
loop_
_entity_poly.entity_id
_entity_poly.type
_entity_poly.pdbx_seq_one_letter_code
_entity_poly.pdbx_strand_id
1 'polypeptide(L)'
;MLFVAACGNGGGSLFNDSIDDYISNNYSLYDTISSTENSDEYARVYLAEDRDISAVSSELQDHEEPTEMSELREGKQVFIYDNQFVTLTESEDNSSDTMIEVAEEEFVRNNYSPGFFQGYLLASVLGNMFGNNWGSQRNQACAANPERCYGGYNSAGTYVGKNSIPTIRGASTVRGGGTGSGK
;
A
#
# COMPACT_ATOMS: atom_id res chain seq x y z
N MET A 1 43.52 -25.52 -14.94
CA MET A 1 42.54 -26.42 -15.59
C MET A 1 41.24 -26.29 -14.83
N LEU A 2 40.17 -25.97 -15.55
CA LEU A 2 38.84 -25.69 -15.03
C LEU A 2 38.21 -26.92 -14.36
N PHE A 3 37.52 -26.69 -13.24
CA PHE A 3 36.36 -27.50 -12.88
C PHE A 3 35.12 -26.63 -13.07
N VAL A 4 34.39 -26.89 -14.16
CA VAL A 4 33.06 -26.32 -14.40
C VAL A 4 32.07 -27.17 -13.61
N ALA A 5 31.44 -26.60 -12.60
CA ALA A 5 30.25 -27.16 -11.98
C ALA A 5 29.03 -26.53 -12.65
N ALA A 6 28.46 -27.26 -13.62
CA ALA A 6 27.10 -27.07 -14.09
C ALA A 6 26.24 -28.14 -13.43
N CYS A 7 25.12 -27.74 -12.83
CA CYS A 7 23.81 -28.42 -12.77
C CYS A 7 22.99 -27.88 -11.60
N GLY A 8 21.88 -27.23 -11.92
CA GLY A 8 20.91 -26.74 -10.95
C GLY A 8 19.70 -26.10 -11.61
N ASN A 9 19.18 -26.70 -12.69
CA ASN A 9 17.86 -26.36 -13.21
C ASN A 9 16.82 -26.93 -12.23
N GLY A 10 16.57 -26.19 -11.15
CA GLY A 10 15.45 -26.41 -10.24
C GLY A 10 14.21 -25.77 -10.85
N GLY A 11 13.40 -26.58 -11.54
CA GLY A 11 12.01 -26.22 -11.78
C GLY A 11 11.29 -26.09 -10.44
N GLY A 12 11.15 -24.86 -9.96
CA GLY A 12 10.27 -24.48 -8.87
C GLY A 12 8.89 -24.13 -9.44
N SER A 13 7.86 -24.59 -8.74
CA SER A 13 6.43 -24.47 -9.04
C SER A 13 5.98 -23.23 -9.84
N LEU A 14 5.16 -23.46 -10.87
CA LEU A 14 4.45 -22.49 -11.72
C LEU A 14 3.33 -21.70 -10.98
N PHE A 15 3.44 -21.57 -9.66
CA PHE A 15 2.55 -20.78 -8.81
C PHE A 15 3.41 -20.21 -7.69
N ASN A 16 4.17 -19.16 -7.98
CA ASN A 16 4.57 -18.26 -6.90
C ASN A 16 3.33 -17.40 -6.67
N ASP A 17 2.63 -17.62 -5.55
CA ASP A 17 1.54 -16.75 -5.14
C ASP A 17 2.16 -15.38 -4.95
N SER A 18 1.75 -14.39 -5.75
CA SER A 18 2.38 -13.06 -5.66
C SER A 18 2.13 -12.49 -4.26
N ILE A 19 2.95 -11.53 -3.82
CA ILE A 19 2.70 -10.88 -2.53
C ILE A 19 1.29 -10.29 -2.42
N ASP A 20 0.68 -9.86 -3.52
CA ASP A 20 -0.73 -9.40 -3.55
C ASP A 20 -1.70 -10.55 -3.25
N ASP A 21 -1.52 -11.69 -3.92
CA ASP A 21 -2.34 -12.87 -3.69
C ASP A 21 -2.20 -13.32 -2.23
N TYR A 22 -0.96 -13.40 -1.73
CA TYR A 22 -0.68 -13.74 -0.34
C TYR A 22 -1.40 -12.81 0.64
N ILE A 23 -1.25 -11.50 0.47
CA ILE A 23 -1.88 -10.52 1.35
C ILE A 23 -3.41 -10.66 1.28
N SER A 24 -3.96 -10.79 0.08
CA SER A 24 -5.41 -10.89 -0.13
C SER A 24 -6.03 -12.17 0.45
N ASN A 25 -5.26 -13.26 0.49
CA ASN A 25 -5.68 -14.55 1.01
C ASN A 25 -5.58 -14.63 2.54
N ASN A 26 -4.67 -13.86 3.16
CA ASN A 26 -4.37 -13.97 4.60
C ASN A 26 -4.93 -12.82 5.44
N TYR A 27 -5.24 -11.67 4.85
CA TYR A 27 -5.69 -10.48 5.57
C TYR A 27 -7.06 -10.00 5.11
N SER A 28 -7.81 -9.36 6.02
CA SER A 28 -9.16 -8.87 5.72
C SER A 28 -9.08 -7.56 4.95
N LEU A 29 -9.72 -7.49 3.77
CA LEU A 29 -9.83 -6.25 3.00
C LEU A 29 -10.59 -5.19 3.80
N TYR A 30 -9.92 -4.11 4.17
CA TYR A 30 -10.48 -3.00 4.93
C TYR A 30 -11.07 -1.90 4.03
N ASP A 31 -10.36 -1.50 2.97
CA ASP A 31 -10.77 -0.42 2.07
C ASP A 31 -10.17 -0.55 0.66
N THR A 32 -10.67 0.25 -0.27
CA THR A 32 -10.13 0.39 -1.63
C THR A 32 -10.12 1.87 -2.03
N ILE A 33 -8.96 2.34 -2.48
CA ILE A 33 -8.72 3.72 -2.87
C ILE A 33 -8.58 3.74 -4.39
N SER A 34 -9.48 4.44 -5.07
CA SER A 34 -9.47 4.53 -6.54
C SER A 34 -8.65 5.72 -7.02
N SER A 35 -7.97 5.57 -8.16
CA SER A 35 -7.28 6.68 -8.81
C SER A 35 -8.29 7.75 -9.26
N THR A 36 -7.85 9.01 -9.26
CA THR A 36 -8.67 10.13 -9.74
C THR A 36 -8.66 10.26 -11.27
N GLU A 37 -7.76 9.54 -11.94
CA GLU A 37 -7.51 9.64 -13.39
C GLU A 37 -7.99 8.40 -14.14
N ASN A 38 -7.89 7.23 -13.51
CA ASN A 38 -8.20 5.96 -14.14
C ASN A 38 -8.78 5.00 -13.11
N SER A 39 -10.06 4.65 -13.24
CA SER A 39 -10.74 3.78 -12.26
C SER A 39 -10.16 2.36 -12.17
N ASP A 40 -9.38 1.95 -13.16
CA ASP A 40 -8.75 0.64 -13.19
C ASP A 40 -7.47 0.61 -12.33
N GLU A 41 -6.95 1.77 -11.90
CA GLU A 41 -5.84 1.90 -10.97
C GLU A 41 -6.36 2.11 -9.54
N TYR A 42 -5.93 1.26 -8.61
CA TYR A 42 -6.35 1.37 -7.22
C TYR A 42 -5.27 0.90 -6.23
N ALA A 43 -5.47 1.28 -4.96
CA ALA A 43 -4.80 0.66 -3.83
C ALA A 43 -5.84 -0.07 -2.97
N ARG A 44 -5.47 -1.25 -2.46
CA ARG A 44 -6.27 -2.01 -1.49
C ARG A 44 -5.62 -1.92 -0.14
N VAL A 45 -6.43 -1.76 0.88
CA VAL A 45 -5.97 -1.70 2.26
C VAL A 45 -6.54 -2.87 2.99
N TYR A 46 -5.68 -3.63 3.66
CA TYR A 46 -6.01 -4.79 4.46
C TYR A 46 -5.69 -4.52 5.93
N LEU A 47 -6.36 -5.25 6.82
CA LEU A 47 -6.15 -5.19 8.25
C LEU A 47 -5.54 -6.49 8.77
N ALA A 48 -4.41 -6.37 9.47
CA ALA A 48 -3.81 -7.43 10.26
C ALA A 48 -4.13 -7.19 11.75
N GLU A 49 -5.19 -7.82 12.23
CA GLU A 49 -5.65 -7.72 13.62
C GLU A 49 -4.66 -8.41 14.58
N ASP A 50 -4.34 -7.78 15.70
CA ASP A 50 -3.41 -8.28 16.73
C ASP A 50 -2.01 -8.65 16.18
N ARG A 51 -1.57 -7.95 15.14
CA ARG A 51 -0.28 -8.15 14.48
C ARG A 51 0.42 -6.80 14.29
N ASP A 52 1.53 -6.61 15.00
CA ASP A 52 2.36 -5.42 14.83
C ASP A 52 3.14 -5.42 13.50
N ILE A 53 3.68 -4.25 13.14
CA ILE A 53 4.41 -4.06 11.87
C ILE A 53 5.60 -5.00 11.76
N SER A 54 6.30 -5.30 12.86
CA SER A 54 7.48 -6.17 12.81
C SER A 54 7.11 -7.61 12.47
N ALA A 55 6.00 -8.10 13.02
CA ALA A 55 5.49 -9.44 12.74
C ALA A 55 5.04 -9.56 11.28
N VAL A 56 4.26 -8.58 10.79
CA VAL A 56 3.78 -8.54 9.41
C VAL A 56 4.95 -8.38 8.44
N SER A 57 5.89 -7.48 8.74
CA SER A 57 7.10 -7.25 7.95
C SER A 57 7.94 -8.52 7.75
N SER A 58 8.15 -9.29 8.81
CA SER A 58 8.87 -10.58 8.72
C SER A 58 8.11 -11.59 7.86
N GLU A 59 6.80 -11.68 8.05
CA GLU A 59 5.95 -12.62 7.32
C GLU A 59 5.94 -12.34 5.80
N LEU A 60 5.82 -11.07 5.41
CA LEU A 60 5.86 -10.69 3.99
C LEU A 60 7.23 -11.00 3.36
N GLN A 61 8.33 -10.70 4.07
CA GLN A 61 9.69 -11.01 3.59
C GLN A 61 9.97 -12.52 3.51
N ASP A 62 9.42 -13.32 4.43
CA ASP A 62 9.56 -14.77 4.41
C ASP A 62 8.77 -15.40 3.25
N HIS A 63 7.68 -14.76 2.81
CA HIS A 63 6.89 -15.18 1.65
C HIS A 63 7.53 -14.77 0.33
N GLU A 64 7.87 -13.49 0.17
CA GLU A 64 8.48 -12.94 -1.04
C GLU A 64 9.50 -11.85 -0.66
N GLU A 65 10.74 -11.98 -1.14
CA GLU A 65 11.77 -10.97 -0.87
C GLU A 65 11.49 -9.69 -1.69
N PRO A 66 11.32 -8.52 -1.04
CA PRO A 66 11.10 -7.26 -1.75
C PRO A 66 12.35 -6.85 -2.54
N THR A 67 12.16 -6.20 -3.69
CA THR A 67 13.27 -5.62 -4.45
C THR A 67 13.93 -4.46 -3.70
N GLU A 68 13.13 -3.66 -3.00
CA GLU A 68 13.60 -2.58 -2.13
C GLU A 68 12.73 -2.51 -0.87
N MET A 69 13.32 -2.14 0.26
CA MET A 69 12.63 -2.03 1.53
C MET A 69 13.17 -0.86 2.36
N SER A 70 12.28 -0.07 2.96
CA SER A 70 12.65 0.97 3.92
C SER A 70 12.93 0.39 5.30
N GLU A 71 13.66 1.16 6.12
CA GLU A 71 13.62 0.94 7.57
C GLU A 71 12.22 1.22 8.13
N LEU A 72 11.88 0.61 9.27
CA LEU A 72 10.72 0.99 10.06
C LEU A 72 10.97 2.36 10.72
N ARG A 73 10.18 3.36 10.35
CA ARG A 73 10.25 4.72 10.91
C ARG A 73 8.85 5.28 11.09
N GLU A 74 8.61 5.95 12.22
CA GLU A 74 7.33 6.62 12.51
C GLU A 74 6.10 5.71 12.34
N GLY A 75 6.20 4.45 12.77
CA GLY A 75 5.10 3.48 12.63
C GLY A 75 4.80 3.11 11.18
N LYS A 76 5.77 3.23 10.27
CA LYS A 76 5.62 2.95 8.85
C LYS A 76 6.82 2.22 8.25
N GLN A 77 6.55 1.31 7.32
CA GLN A 77 7.54 0.65 6.49
C GLN A 77 7.02 0.49 5.06
N VAL A 78 7.89 0.67 4.07
CA VAL A 78 7.54 0.57 2.64
C VAL A 78 8.37 -0.52 1.98
N PHE A 79 7.72 -1.34 1.17
CA PHE A 79 8.29 -2.41 0.36
C PHE A 79 7.98 -2.14 -1.10
N ILE A 80 8.93 -2.44 -1.99
CA ILE A 80 8.74 -2.42 -3.43
C ILE A 80 8.93 -3.85 -3.95
N TYR A 81 7.92 -4.34 -4.65
CA TYR A 81 7.94 -5.56 -5.44
C TYR A 81 7.85 -5.19 -6.93
N ASP A 82 7.95 -6.18 -7.83
CA ASP A 82 8.10 -5.95 -9.28
C ASP A 82 7.12 -4.94 -9.90
N ASN A 83 5.87 -4.90 -9.46
CA ASN A 83 4.83 -4.03 -10.03
C ASN A 83 3.94 -3.35 -8.97
N GLN A 84 4.37 -3.35 -7.71
CA GLN A 84 3.54 -2.87 -6.61
C GLN A 84 4.33 -2.43 -5.39
N PHE A 85 3.72 -1.53 -4.64
CA PHE A 85 4.20 -1.03 -3.37
C PHE A 85 3.34 -1.62 -2.26
N VAL A 86 3.99 -2.14 -1.22
CA VAL A 86 3.30 -2.49 0.02
C VAL A 86 3.74 -1.52 1.10
N THR A 87 2.79 -0.85 1.74
CA THR A 87 3.03 0.02 2.88
C THR A 87 2.41 -0.59 4.12
N LEU A 88 3.21 -0.81 5.15
CA LEU A 88 2.75 -1.15 6.49
C LEU A 88 2.64 0.13 7.30
N THR A 89 1.50 0.38 7.92
CA THR A 89 1.31 1.48 8.87
C THR A 89 0.56 0.99 10.11
N GLU A 90 0.94 1.47 11.28
CA GLU A 90 0.18 1.24 12.51
C GLU A 90 -1.27 1.75 12.36
N SER A 91 -2.25 0.96 12.81
CA SER A 91 -3.66 1.39 12.77
C SER A 91 -3.93 2.53 13.75
N GLU A 92 -4.64 3.56 13.29
CA GLU A 92 -5.06 4.68 14.15
C GLU A 92 -6.15 4.26 15.16
N ASP A 93 -6.93 3.22 14.83
CA ASP A 93 -7.99 2.70 15.69
C ASP A 93 -7.43 1.80 16.81
N ASN A 94 -6.35 1.05 16.52
CA ASN A 94 -5.73 0.14 17.46
C ASN A 94 -4.24 -0.10 17.14
N SER A 95 -3.34 0.35 18.01
CA SER A 95 -1.89 0.24 17.87
C SER A 95 -1.35 -1.19 17.76
N SER A 96 -2.12 -2.20 18.19
CA SER A 96 -1.72 -3.62 18.01
C SER A 96 -1.95 -4.12 16.59
N ASP A 97 -2.69 -3.39 15.77
CA ASP A 97 -3.10 -3.79 14.44
C ASP A 97 -2.26 -3.05 13.39
N THR A 98 -2.01 -3.72 12.28
CA THR A 98 -1.28 -3.15 11.14
C THR A 98 -2.21 -2.99 9.94
N MET A 99 -2.20 -1.80 9.35
CA MET A 99 -2.77 -1.54 8.03
C MET A 99 -1.75 -1.93 6.96
N ILE A 100 -2.16 -2.77 6.03
CA ILE A 100 -1.35 -3.21 4.90
C ILE A 100 -1.95 -2.61 3.63
N GLU A 101 -1.31 -1.60 3.08
CA GLU A 101 -1.73 -0.97 1.83
C GLU A 101 -0.93 -1.55 0.65
N VAL A 102 -1.64 -2.19 -0.29
CA VAL A 102 -1.09 -2.72 -1.54
C VAL A 102 -1.52 -1.79 -2.67
N ALA A 103 -0.57 -1.11 -3.28
CA ALA A 103 -0.79 -0.13 -4.33
C ALA A 103 -0.04 -0.53 -5.61
N GLU A 104 -0.76 -0.56 -6.73
CA GLU A 104 -0.16 -0.80 -8.05
C GLU A 104 0.85 0.30 -8.41
N GLU A 105 1.90 -0.05 -9.14
CA GLU A 105 2.94 0.89 -9.55
C GLU A 105 2.37 2.14 -10.25
N GLU A 106 1.40 1.96 -11.16
CA GLU A 106 0.76 3.09 -11.87
C GLU A 106 -0.13 3.93 -10.94
N PHE A 107 -0.83 3.31 -9.98
CA PHE A 107 -1.55 4.06 -8.95
C PHE A 107 -0.58 4.92 -8.15
N VAL A 108 0.57 4.36 -7.74
CA VAL A 108 1.62 5.10 -7.03
C VAL A 108 2.13 6.27 -7.85
N ARG A 109 2.50 6.00 -9.11
CA ARG A 109 3.03 6.98 -10.04
C ARG A 109 2.07 8.17 -10.21
N ASN A 110 0.78 7.91 -10.36
CA ASN A 110 -0.19 8.93 -10.78
C ASN A 110 -0.83 9.67 -9.59
N ASN A 111 -0.93 9.02 -8.43
CA ASN A 111 -1.74 9.53 -7.33
C ASN A 111 -0.93 9.92 -6.09
N TYR A 112 0.20 9.27 -5.80
CA TYR A 112 0.94 9.60 -4.58
C TYR A 112 1.57 10.99 -4.65
N SER A 113 1.60 11.64 -3.49
CA SER A 113 2.45 12.79 -3.24
C SER A 113 3.90 12.32 -3.09
N PRO A 114 4.89 12.90 -3.78
CA PRO A 114 6.29 12.53 -3.63
C PRO A 114 6.80 12.64 -2.19
N GLY A 115 6.23 13.56 -1.40
CA GLY A 115 6.57 13.73 0.02
C GLY A 115 6.26 12.50 0.88
N PHE A 116 5.33 11.63 0.47
CA PHE A 116 5.02 10.40 1.20
C PHE A 116 6.25 9.49 1.36
N PHE A 117 7.06 9.37 0.31
CA PHE A 117 8.21 8.47 0.30
C PHE A 117 9.47 9.09 0.91
N GLN A 118 9.42 10.38 1.30
CA GLN A 118 10.58 11.07 1.84
C GLN A 118 11.03 10.42 3.15
N GLY A 119 12.28 9.97 3.19
CA GLY A 119 12.85 9.30 4.36
C GLY A 119 12.60 7.78 4.42
N TYR A 120 11.77 7.25 3.52
CA TYR A 120 11.51 5.81 3.37
C TYR A 120 12.23 5.24 2.16
N LEU A 121 12.17 5.92 1.01
CA LEU A 121 12.81 5.46 -0.23
C LEU A 121 13.82 6.49 -0.75
N LEU A 122 14.85 5.98 -1.43
CA LEU A 122 15.81 6.83 -2.13
C LEU A 122 15.14 7.47 -3.35
N ALA A 123 15.38 8.77 -3.57
CA ALA A 123 14.86 9.47 -4.74
C ALA A 123 15.33 8.84 -6.07
N SER A 124 16.50 8.20 -6.08
CA SER A 124 17.01 7.48 -7.25
C SER A 124 16.20 6.23 -7.59
N VAL A 125 15.66 5.52 -6.60
CA VAL A 125 14.80 4.35 -6.81
C VAL A 125 13.53 4.80 -7.53
N LEU A 126 12.85 5.81 -6.98
CA LEU A 126 11.64 6.39 -7.59
C LEU A 126 11.93 7.01 -8.98
N GLY A 127 13.09 7.63 -9.16
CA GLY A 127 13.52 8.19 -10.45
C GLY A 127 13.79 7.12 -11.51
N ASN A 128 14.29 5.94 -11.13
CA ASN A 128 14.50 4.82 -12.04
C ASN A 128 13.17 4.20 -12.48
N MET A 129 12.19 4.10 -11.58
CA MET A 129 10.86 3.54 -11.87
C MET A 129 10.01 4.52 -12.70
N PHE A 130 9.89 5.77 -12.24
CA PHE A 130 8.92 6.72 -12.79
C PHE A 130 9.52 7.80 -13.69
N GLY A 131 10.86 7.84 -13.79
CA GLY A 131 11.62 8.87 -14.50
C GLY A 131 12.12 9.99 -13.60
N ASN A 132 13.31 10.52 -13.92
CA ASN A 132 14.05 11.49 -13.09
C ASN A 132 13.28 12.77 -12.72
N ASN A 133 12.28 13.17 -13.51
CA ASN A 133 11.49 14.38 -13.28
C ASN A 133 10.13 14.11 -12.59
N TRP A 134 9.80 12.85 -12.31
CA TRP A 134 8.51 12.44 -11.74
C TRP A 134 8.19 13.22 -10.47
N GLY A 135 9.11 13.26 -9.50
CA GLY A 135 8.89 13.95 -8.23
C GLY A 135 8.59 15.45 -8.41
N SER A 136 9.29 16.13 -9.33
CA SER A 136 9.03 17.55 -9.62
C SER A 136 7.67 17.77 -10.29
N GLN A 137 7.32 16.92 -11.27
CA GLN A 137 6.04 17.01 -11.99
C GLN A 137 4.87 16.71 -11.06
N ARG A 138 4.97 15.66 -10.24
CA ARG A 138 3.97 15.31 -9.24
C ARG A 138 3.84 16.39 -8.18
N ASN A 139 4.93 16.95 -7.65
CA ASN A 139 4.85 18.07 -6.71
C ASN A 139 4.11 19.28 -7.31
N GLN A 140 4.35 19.60 -8.58
CA GLN A 140 3.62 20.67 -9.26
C GLN A 140 2.13 20.35 -9.41
N ALA A 141 1.79 19.11 -9.78
CA ALA A 141 0.40 18.66 -9.87
C ALA A 141 -0.30 18.73 -8.51
N CYS A 142 0.38 18.34 -7.43
CA CYS A 142 -0.13 18.42 -6.06
C CYS A 142 -0.32 19.84 -5.56
N ALA A 143 0.58 20.76 -5.92
CA ALA A 143 0.40 22.16 -5.58
C ALA A 143 -0.83 22.76 -6.29
N ALA A 144 -1.15 22.29 -7.50
CA ALA A 144 -2.31 22.75 -8.25
C ALA A 144 -3.63 22.10 -7.78
N ASN A 145 -3.60 20.81 -7.40
CA ASN A 145 -4.78 20.02 -7.01
C ASN A 145 -4.43 19.13 -5.80
N PRO A 146 -4.33 19.69 -4.59
CA PRO A 146 -3.89 18.96 -3.40
C PRO A 146 -4.78 17.77 -3.05
N GLU A 147 -6.08 17.86 -3.34
CA GLU A 147 -7.07 16.80 -3.15
C GLU A 147 -6.87 15.58 -4.07
N ARG A 148 -6.00 15.70 -5.08
CA ARG A 148 -5.60 14.61 -6.00
C ARG A 148 -4.23 14.04 -5.67
N CYS A 149 -3.69 14.40 -4.51
CA CYS A 149 -2.40 13.93 -4.04
C CYS A 149 -2.54 13.09 -2.79
N TYR A 150 -2.44 11.79 -3.02
CA TYR A 150 -2.59 10.79 -2.00
C TYR A 150 -1.34 10.72 -1.13
N GLY A 151 -1.51 10.79 0.19
CA GLY A 151 -0.41 10.72 1.16
C GLY A 151 -0.26 9.33 1.80
N GLY A 152 -0.89 8.29 1.24
CA GLY A 152 -1.04 6.99 1.89
C GLY A 152 -2.24 6.95 2.85
N TYR A 153 -2.61 5.75 3.30
CA TYR A 153 -3.92 5.55 3.90
C TYR A 153 -4.18 6.35 5.18
N ASN A 154 -3.22 6.39 6.11
CA ASN A 154 -3.34 7.13 7.37
C ASN A 154 -2.86 8.59 7.26
N SER A 155 -2.70 9.13 6.05
CA SER A 155 -2.31 10.53 5.90
C SER A 155 -3.47 11.47 6.19
N ALA A 156 -3.14 12.59 6.83
CA ALA A 156 -4.05 13.73 6.95
C ALA A 156 -4.33 14.30 5.56
N GLY A 157 -5.62 14.51 5.23
CA GLY A 157 -6.05 15.11 3.98
C GLY A 157 -7.37 14.53 3.46
N THR A 158 -7.84 15.06 2.33
CA THR A 158 -9.07 14.62 1.66
C THR A 158 -8.76 14.20 0.23
N TYR A 159 -7.96 13.14 0.07
CA TYR A 159 -7.75 12.56 -1.25
C TYR A 159 -9.10 12.09 -1.81
N VAL A 160 -9.50 12.61 -2.98
CA VAL A 160 -10.86 12.44 -3.50
C VAL A 160 -11.19 11.01 -3.92
N GLY A 161 -10.19 10.17 -4.14
CA GLY A 161 -10.35 8.75 -4.45
C GLY A 161 -10.47 7.83 -3.21
N LYS A 162 -10.35 8.39 -2.00
CA LYS A 162 -10.52 7.63 -0.75
C LYS A 162 -11.99 7.61 -0.35
N ASN A 163 -12.52 6.43 -0.01
CA ASN A 163 -13.87 6.32 0.50
C ASN A 163 -14.02 7.04 1.84
N SER A 164 -15.14 7.76 2.03
CA SER A 164 -15.45 8.37 3.34
C SER A 164 -15.76 7.32 4.42
N ILE A 165 -16.11 6.10 3.99
CA ILE A 165 -16.37 4.94 4.86
C ILE A 165 -15.63 3.74 4.27
N PRO A 166 -14.68 3.12 5.01
CA PRO A 166 -14.02 1.91 4.58
C PRO A 166 -14.99 0.76 4.31
N THR A 167 -14.64 -0.12 3.38
CA THR A 167 -15.43 -1.29 2.96
C THR A 167 -15.78 -2.21 4.13
N ILE A 168 -14.82 -2.47 5.04
CA ILE A 168 -15.06 -3.20 6.29
C ILE A 168 -14.82 -2.25 7.45
N ARG A 169 -15.88 -1.52 7.84
CA ARG A 169 -15.98 -1.00 9.19
C ARG A 169 -16.69 -2.08 10.01
N GLY A 170 -16.00 -2.65 11.01
CA GLY A 170 -16.58 -3.61 11.95
C GLY A 170 -17.99 -3.18 12.35
N ALA A 171 -18.93 -4.12 12.26
CA ALA A 171 -20.35 -3.92 12.51
C ALA A 171 -20.62 -3.06 13.76
N SER A 172 -20.82 -1.75 13.58
CA SER A 172 -21.22 -0.82 14.63
C SER A 172 -22.54 -0.16 14.25
N THR A 173 -23.60 -0.91 14.55
CA THR A 173 -24.90 -0.41 15.05
C THR A 173 -25.50 0.83 14.38
N VAL A 174 -26.09 0.69 13.19
CA VAL A 174 -27.34 1.40 12.87
C VAL A 174 -28.33 0.44 12.21
N ARG A 175 -28.83 -0.51 13.02
CA ARG A 175 -30.17 -1.09 12.83
C ARG A 175 -31.05 -0.60 13.97
N GLY A 176 -32.04 0.22 13.63
CA GLY A 176 -33.09 0.72 14.52
C GLY A 176 -33.21 2.25 14.39
N GLY A 177 -34.33 2.85 14.04
CA GLY A 177 -35.69 2.38 13.80
C GLY A 177 -36.47 3.54 13.18
N GLY A 178 -37.57 3.23 12.49
CA GLY A 178 -38.31 4.19 11.67
C GLY A 178 -39.13 5.25 12.42
N THR A 179 -39.69 6.11 11.57
CA THR A 179 -40.88 6.99 11.71
C THR A 179 -40.89 8.03 12.83
N GLY A 180 -41.04 9.31 12.43
CA GLY A 180 -41.46 10.35 13.36
C GLY A 180 -41.35 11.78 12.84
N SER A 181 -41.86 12.08 11.63
CA SER A 181 -42.20 13.46 11.31
C SER A 181 -43.42 13.84 12.15
N GLY A 182 -43.26 14.76 13.10
CA GLY A 182 -44.36 15.21 13.94
C GLY A 182 -43.91 15.98 15.18
N LYS A 183 -43.66 17.28 15.02
CA LYS A 183 -44.38 18.41 15.65
C LYS A 183 -43.76 19.73 15.21
#